data_AF-A0A6S7H018-F1
#
_entry.id   AF-A0A6S7H018-F1
#
_cell.length_a   1.000
_cell.length_b   1.000
_cell.length_c   1.000
_cell.angle_alpha   90.00
_cell.angle_beta   90.00
_cell.angle_gamma   90.00
#
_symmetry.space_group_name_H-M   'P 1'
#
loop_
_entity.id
_entity.type
_entity.pdbx_description
1 polymer ?
#
loop_
_entity_poly.entity_id
_entity_poly.type
_entity_poly.pdbx_seq_one_letter_code
_entity_poly.pdbx_strand_id
1 'polypeptide(L)'
;RRKECDSYAFLNDTNRNINYTSSGLEVSWLCDTKIPIKWYRFAGNAGTQISRSCPVGGYDKNLKCQTHAVSWLNESHPTVSEGKVTRTVYFSWDGDCYHRKTAIEVINCGFGYIYRLVPVPHCWIRYCGV
;
A
#
# COMPACT_ATOMS: atom_id res chain seq x y z
N ARG A 1 -4.19 -25.08 7.15
CA ARG A 1 -3.09 -24.12 6.83
C ARG A 1 -3.57 -23.25 5.67
N ARG A 2 -3.42 -21.92 5.73
CA ARG A 2 -3.97 -21.00 4.71
C ARG A 2 -2.90 -20.74 3.66
N LYS A 3 -3.16 -21.06 2.39
CA LYS A 3 -2.16 -21.00 1.30
C LYS A 3 -1.55 -19.61 1.12
N GLU A 4 -2.36 -18.58 1.35
CA GLU A 4 -1.99 -17.16 1.30
C GLU A 4 -0.93 -16.80 2.35
N CYS A 5 -0.92 -17.52 3.48
CA CYS A 5 0.08 -17.35 4.54
C CYS A 5 1.38 -18.10 4.28
N ASP A 6 1.42 -18.95 3.24
CA ASP A 6 2.59 -19.77 2.90
C ASP A 6 3.23 -19.34 1.57
N SER A 7 2.48 -18.65 0.71
CA SER A 7 2.92 -18.28 -0.64
C SER A 7 2.53 -16.85 -0.96
N TYR A 8 3.48 -15.93 -0.78
CA TYR A 8 3.34 -14.51 -1.08
C TYR A 8 4.68 -13.92 -1.56
N ALA A 9 4.64 -12.78 -2.24
CA ALA A 9 5.81 -12.00 -2.60
C ALA A 9 6.08 -10.88 -1.59
N PHE A 10 7.33 -10.48 -1.43
CA PHE A 10 7.66 -9.33 -0.58
C PHE A 10 7.54 -8.01 -1.33
N LEU A 11 7.05 -7.00 -0.62
CA LEU A 11 7.21 -5.59 -0.95
C LEU A 11 8.16 -5.00 0.09
N ASN A 12 9.43 -4.87 -0.26
CA ASN A 12 10.51 -4.48 0.66
C ASN A 12 11.35 -3.30 0.17
N ASP A 13 10.98 -2.69 -0.96
CA ASP A 13 11.64 -1.48 -1.45
C ASP A 13 11.50 -0.36 -0.40
N THR A 14 12.61 0.25 0.00
CA THR A 14 12.59 1.35 1.00
C THR A 14 11.67 2.50 0.57
N ASN A 15 11.57 2.75 -0.74
CA ASN A 15 10.69 3.77 -1.30
C ASN A 15 9.19 3.43 -1.24
N ARG A 16 8.80 2.27 -0.71
CA ARG A 16 7.39 1.92 -0.42
C ARG A 16 6.95 2.34 0.98
N ASN A 17 7.84 2.86 1.82
CA ASN A 17 7.46 3.38 3.12
C ASN A 17 6.76 4.74 2.98
N ILE A 18 5.68 4.98 3.72
CA ILE A 18 5.00 6.29 3.74
C ILE A 18 5.89 7.42 4.27
N ASN A 19 6.92 7.10 5.06
CA ASN A 19 7.90 8.05 5.59
C ASN A 19 9.09 8.24 4.65
N TYR A 20 9.21 7.46 3.57
CA TYR A 20 10.18 7.73 2.52
C TYR A 20 9.76 8.98 1.78
N THR A 21 10.59 10.02 1.86
CA THR A 21 10.42 11.29 1.16
C THR A 21 11.44 11.40 0.05
N SER A 22 10.99 11.81 -1.12
CA SER A 22 11.87 12.17 -2.24
C SER A 22 11.46 13.53 -2.77
N SER A 23 12.42 14.45 -2.88
CA SER A 23 12.20 15.81 -3.37
C SER A 23 13.27 16.30 -4.33
N GLY A 24 12.88 17.11 -5.32
CA GLY A 24 13.79 17.69 -6.31
C GLY A 24 13.23 17.70 -7.74
N LEU A 25 13.95 18.36 -8.64
CA LEU A 25 13.57 18.50 -10.06
C LEU A 25 13.67 17.18 -10.85
N GLU A 26 14.46 16.22 -10.37
CA GLU A 26 14.74 14.94 -11.06
C GLU A 26 13.99 13.74 -10.44
N VAL A 27 13.11 13.98 -9.47
CA VAL A 27 12.41 12.89 -8.79
C VAL A 27 11.28 12.37 -9.68
N SER A 28 11.45 11.17 -10.23
CA SER A 28 10.35 10.43 -10.85
C SER A 28 9.50 9.74 -9.80
N TRP A 29 8.18 9.83 -9.96
CA TRP A 29 7.24 8.99 -9.22
C TRP A 29 7.23 7.56 -9.78
N LEU A 30 6.85 6.63 -8.92
CA LEU A 30 6.61 5.23 -9.22
C LEU A 30 5.12 4.91 -9.07
N CYS A 31 4.68 3.83 -9.68
CA CYS A 31 3.28 3.44 -9.67
C CYS A 31 3.11 1.92 -9.72
N ASP A 32 1.93 1.44 -9.31
CA ASP A 32 1.59 0.02 -9.30
C ASP A 32 0.60 -0.38 -10.43
N THR A 33 0.54 0.37 -11.54
CA THR A 33 -0.35 0.04 -12.68
C THR A 33 -0.02 -1.31 -13.33
N LYS A 34 1.20 -1.81 -13.11
CA LYS A 34 1.69 -3.10 -13.60
C LYS A 34 1.93 -4.11 -12.48
N ILE A 35 1.44 -3.87 -11.26
CA ILE A 35 1.62 -4.83 -10.16
C ILE A 35 0.86 -6.13 -10.51
N PRO A 36 1.52 -7.30 -10.52
CA PRO A 36 0.83 -8.55 -10.78
C PRO A 36 -0.22 -8.85 -9.70
N ILE A 37 -1.37 -9.40 -10.10
CA ILE A 37 -2.41 -9.82 -9.15
C ILE A 37 -1.92 -11.08 -8.41
N LYS A 38 -1.41 -10.91 -7.19
CA LYS A 38 -0.99 -11.98 -6.29
C LYS A 38 -0.96 -11.50 -4.85
N TRP A 39 -0.58 -12.40 -3.95
CA TRP A 39 -0.43 -12.12 -2.52
C TRP A 39 0.93 -11.46 -2.23
N TYR A 40 0.91 -10.39 -1.45
CA TYR A 40 2.07 -9.60 -1.06
C TYR A 40 2.14 -9.37 0.44
N ARG A 41 3.35 -9.29 0.97
CA ARG A 41 3.63 -8.88 2.35
C ARG A 41 4.59 -7.69 2.34
N PHE A 42 4.23 -6.61 3.03
CA PHE A 42 5.19 -5.55 3.33
C PHE A 42 6.23 -6.06 4.33
N ALA A 43 7.50 -5.78 4.06
CA ALA A 43 8.60 -6.18 4.94
C ALA A 43 9.80 -5.22 4.87
N GLY A 44 10.69 -5.33 5.84
CA GLY A 44 11.91 -4.52 5.91
C GLY A 44 11.60 -3.04 5.98
N ASN A 45 12.36 -2.23 5.24
CA ASN A 45 12.22 -0.77 5.27
C ASN A 45 10.91 -0.28 4.65
N ALA A 46 10.18 -1.11 3.90
CA ALA A 46 8.87 -0.76 3.37
C ALA A 46 7.77 -0.72 4.44
N GLY A 47 8.07 -1.14 5.67
CA GLY A 47 7.08 -1.30 6.74
C GLY A 47 6.49 -2.71 6.77
N THR A 48 5.40 -2.88 7.51
CA THR A 48 4.78 -4.20 7.75
C THR A 48 3.32 -4.27 7.33
N GLN A 49 2.69 -3.12 7.10
CA GLN A 49 1.26 -3.03 6.78
C GLN A 49 0.92 -1.75 6.04
N ILE A 50 -0.23 -1.70 5.34
CA ILE A 50 -0.77 -0.46 4.79
C ILE A 50 -1.22 0.46 5.94
N SER A 51 -0.97 1.76 5.87
CA SER A 51 -1.35 2.69 6.94
C SER A 51 -2.86 2.69 7.23
N ARG A 52 -3.23 2.83 8.51
CA ARG A 52 -4.61 3.06 8.95
C ARG A 52 -4.99 4.54 9.06
N SER A 53 -3.98 5.40 8.99
CA SER A 53 -4.14 6.84 9.01
C SER A 53 -3.87 7.37 7.62
N CYS A 54 -4.72 8.28 7.16
CA CYS A 54 -4.54 8.97 5.90
C CYS A 54 -3.16 9.64 5.86
N PRO A 55 -2.27 9.26 4.92
CA PRO A 55 -0.97 9.89 4.79
C PRO A 55 -1.16 11.26 4.17
N VAL A 56 -0.66 12.29 4.86
CA VAL A 56 -0.64 13.67 4.38
C VAL A 56 0.71 13.93 3.70
N GLY A 57 0.69 14.33 2.43
CA GLY A 57 1.88 14.57 1.59
C GLY A 57 1.66 14.10 0.14
N GLY A 58 2.71 14.14 -0.71
CA GLY A 58 2.60 13.77 -2.13
C GLY A 58 2.21 14.93 -3.07
N TYR A 59 2.36 16.17 -2.61
CA TYR A 59 2.13 17.37 -3.41
C TYR A 59 3.39 17.76 -4.19
N ASP A 60 3.21 18.15 -5.45
CA ASP A 60 4.26 18.65 -6.35
C ASP A 60 5.53 17.77 -6.31
N LYS A 61 6.69 18.34 -5.94
CA LYS A 61 7.98 17.65 -5.89
C LYS A 61 8.22 16.89 -4.59
N ASN A 62 7.33 16.95 -3.59
CA ASN A 62 7.52 16.30 -2.29
C ASN A 62 6.74 14.98 -2.22
N LEU A 63 7.29 13.95 -2.86
CA LEU A 63 6.63 12.64 -2.93
C LEU A 63 6.84 11.86 -1.62
N LYS A 64 5.76 11.25 -1.13
CA LYS A 64 5.81 10.20 -0.11
C LYS A 64 5.67 8.85 -0.79
N CYS A 65 6.41 7.84 -0.31
CA CYS A 65 6.41 6.52 -0.94
C CYS A 65 6.75 6.59 -2.46
N GLN A 66 7.50 7.63 -2.85
CA GLN A 66 7.85 7.93 -4.23
C GLN A 66 6.62 7.92 -5.18
N THR A 67 5.46 8.38 -4.72
CA THR A 67 4.22 8.47 -5.50
C THR A 67 3.47 9.75 -5.15
N HIS A 68 2.54 10.19 -6.01
CA HIS A 68 1.63 11.29 -5.70
C HIS A 68 0.48 10.84 -4.80
N ALA A 69 -0.13 9.70 -5.14
CA ALA A 69 -1.26 9.14 -4.39
C ALA A 69 -0.85 7.90 -3.60
N VAL A 70 -0.96 7.99 -2.27
CA VAL A 70 -0.42 7.02 -1.31
C VAL A 70 -1.55 6.21 -0.69
N SER A 71 -1.42 4.89 -0.69
CA SER A 71 -2.46 3.99 -0.14
C SER A 71 -2.63 4.08 1.37
N TRP A 72 -3.86 3.96 1.84
CA TRP A 72 -4.23 3.75 3.25
C TRP A 72 -5.56 3.01 3.38
N LEU A 73 -5.84 2.47 4.57
CA LEU A 73 -7.07 1.76 4.90
C LEU A 73 -7.91 2.58 5.89
N ASN A 74 -9.13 2.92 5.49
CA ASN A 74 -10.11 3.52 6.40
C ASN A 74 -10.68 2.50 7.40
N GLU A 75 -10.57 1.20 7.10
CA GLU A 75 -11.11 0.08 7.87
C GLU A 75 -10.04 -0.79 8.55
N SER A 76 -10.50 -1.52 9.59
CA SER A 76 -9.93 -2.78 10.09
C SER A 76 -8.86 -3.44 9.24
N HIS A 77 -7.59 -3.55 9.65
CA HIS A 77 -6.92 -4.79 9.26
C HIS A 77 -7.64 -5.98 9.92
N PRO A 78 -7.81 -7.13 9.25
CA PRO A 78 -8.50 -8.27 9.83
C PRO A 78 -7.79 -8.80 11.07
N THR A 79 -8.57 -9.35 11.99
CA THR A 79 -8.08 -10.26 13.02
C THR A 79 -7.74 -11.62 12.42
N VAL A 80 -7.04 -12.46 13.17
CA VAL A 80 -6.70 -13.82 12.73
C VAL A 80 -7.95 -14.68 12.52
N SER A 81 -9.00 -14.48 13.32
CA SER A 81 -10.27 -15.23 13.27
C SER A 81 -11.19 -14.81 12.13
N GLU A 82 -11.16 -13.54 11.72
CA GLU A 82 -11.88 -13.05 10.53
C GLU A 82 -11.43 -13.75 9.23
N GLY A 83 -10.19 -14.24 9.20
CA GLY A 83 -9.65 -14.90 8.03
C GLY A 83 -9.42 -13.93 6.87
N LYS A 84 -9.78 -14.36 5.66
CA LYS A 84 -9.64 -13.56 4.44
C LYS A 84 -10.86 -12.65 4.29
N VAL A 85 -10.61 -11.35 4.15
CA VAL A 85 -11.65 -10.34 4.03
C VAL A 85 -11.36 -9.39 2.87
N THR A 86 -12.40 -8.77 2.32
CA THR A 86 -12.25 -7.65 1.40
C THR A 86 -12.15 -6.35 2.19
N ARG A 87 -11.23 -5.47 1.80
CA ARG A 87 -11.09 -4.11 2.35
C ARG A 87 -10.97 -3.09 1.23
N THR A 88 -11.48 -1.90 1.49
CA THR A 88 -11.31 -0.75 0.59
C THR A 88 -10.01 -0.03 0.95
N VAL A 89 -9.07 -0.01 0.02
CA VAL A 89 -7.88 0.86 0.07
C VAL A 89 -8.24 2.18 -0.58
N TYR A 90 -7.98 3.27 0.13
CA TYR A 90 -8.04 4.62 -0.38
C TYR A 90 -6.64 5.09 -0.74
N PHE A 91 -6.53 6.02 -1.69
CA PHE A 91 -5.27 6.66 -2.05
C PHE A 91 -5.43 8.14 -1.80
N SER A 92 -4.66 8.68 -0.86
CA SER A 92 -4.68 10.10 -0.54
C SER A 92 -3.79 10.86 -1.51
N TRP A 93 -4.25 12.03 -1.96
CA TRP A 93 -3.46 12.95 -2.78
C TRP A 93 -3.83 14.38 -2.42
N ASP A 94 -2.83 15.23 -2.19
CA ASP A 94 -2.99 16.68 -2.03
C ASP A 94 -3.97 17.07 -0.90
N GLY A 95 -3.85 16.36 0.23
CA GLY A 95 -4.72 16.56 1.40
C GLY A 95 -6.10 15.90 1.29
N ASP A 96 -6.52 15.46 0.11
CA ASP A 96 -7.74 14.66 -0.04
C ASP A 96 -7.45 13.18 0.30
N CYS A 97 -7.92 12.75 1.46
CA CYS A 97 -7.80 11.38 1.93
C CYS A 97 -8.58 10.36 1.09
N TYR A 98 -9.61 10.77 0.37
CA TYR A 98 -10.54 9.87 -0.31
C TYR A 98 -10.47 9.95 -1.83
N HIS A 99 -9.40 10.58 -2.36
CA HIS A 99 -9.23 10.92 -3.76
C HIS A 99 -9.48 9.76 -4.74
N ARG A 100 -8.93 8.58 -4.47
CA ARG A 100 -9.23 7.34 -5.20
C ARG A 100 -9.39 6.18 -4.25
N LYS A 101 -10.00 5.09 -4.73
CA LYS A 101 -10.12 3.84 -3.98
C LYS A 101 -10.09 2.60 -4.87
N THR A 102 -9.74 1.47 -4.27
CA THR A 102 -9.86 0.14 -4.88
C THR A 102 -10.16 -0.89 -3.79
N ALA A 103 -10.77 -2.01 -4.17
CA ALA A 103 -10.99 -3.13 -3.26
C ALA A 103 -9.85 -4.15 -3.40
N ILE A 104 -9.36 -4.64 -2.27
CA ILE A 104 -8.35 -5.72 -2.20
C ILE A 104 -8.82 -6.79 -1.22
N GLU A 105 -8.25 -8.00 -1.32
CA GLU A 105 -8.36 -9.00 -0.27
C GLU A 105 -7.18 -8.86 0.69
N VAL A 106 -7.41 -9.03 1.99
CA VAL A 106 -6.37 -9.06 3.01
C VAL A 106 -6.64 -10.17 4.02
N ILE A 107 -5.56 -10.74 4.55
CA ILE A 107 -5.63 -11.79 5.56
C ILE A 107 -4.56 -11.58 6.62
N ASN A 108 -4.92 -11.82 7.89
CA ASN A 108 -3.97 -11.82 8.99
C ASN A 108 -3.51 -13.25 9.28
N CYS A 109 -2.22 -13.51 9.09
CA CYS A 109 -1.59 -14.81 9.27
C CYS A 109 -0.96 -15.00 10.65
N GLY A 110 -1.22 -14.09 11.60
CA GLY A 110 -0.65 -14.09 12.95
C GLY A 110 0.73 -13.45 13.03
N PHE A 111 1.58 -13.65 12.01
CA PHE A 111 2.90 -13.00 11.90
C PHE A 111 2.88 -11.70 11.06
N GLY A 112 1.74 -11.35 10.48
CA GLY A 112 1.58 -10.17 9.62
C GLY A 112 0.41 -10.29 8.66
N TYR A 113 0.22 -9.22 7.89
CA TYR A 113 -0.84 -9.10 6.91
C TYR A 113 -0.35 -9.44 5.51
N ILE A 114 -1.14 -10.22 4.79
CA ILE A 114 -0.90 -10.55 3.39
C ILE A 114 -2.03 -9.94 2.56
N TYR A 115 -1.65 -9.17 1.56
CA TYR A 115 -2.57 -8.39 0.72
C TYR A 115 -2.59 -8.97 -0.68
N ARG A 116 -3.78 -9.29 -1.20
CA ARG A 116 -3.94 -9.58 -2.63
C ARG A 116 -4.15 -8.27 -3.36
N LEU A 117 -3.05 -7.71 -3.86
CA LEU A 117 -3.06 -6.42 -4.55
C LEU A 117 -3.48 -6.59 -6.01
N VAL A 118 -4.05 -5.53 -6.57
CA VAL A 118 -4.49 -5.46 -7.96
C VAL A 118 -3.86 -4.23 -8.64
N PRO A 119 -3.70 -4.23 -9.97
CA PRO A 119 -3.31 -3.04 -10.71
C PRO A 119 -4.13 -1.80 -10.32
N VAL A 120 -3.44 -0.70 -10.03
CA VAL A 120 -4.08 0.61 -9.82
C VAL A 120 -4.39 1.26 -11.17
N PRO A 121 -5.43 2.13 -11.27
CA PRO A 121 -5.90 2.65 -12.56
C PRO A 121 -4.98 3.69 -13.20
N HIS A 122 -4.12 4.36 -12.43
CA HIS A 122 -3.29 5.46 -12.94
C HIS A 122 -1.85 5.39 -12.44
N CYS A 123 -0.91 5.82 -13.30
CA CYS A 123 0.52 5.79 -13.00
C CYS A 123 0.98 7.02 -12.21
N TRP A 124 0.34 7.23 -11.06
CA TRP A 124 0.71 8.18 -10.01
C TRP A 124 0.15 7.69 -8.65
N ILE A 125 -0.23 6.41 -8.60
CA ILE A 125 -0.85 5.73 -7.47
C ILE A 125 0.02 4.52 -7.09
N ARG A 126 0.23 4.29 -5.80
CA ARG A 126 1.05 3.16 -5.31
C ARG A 126 0.57 2.61 -3.98
N TYR A 127 0.76 1.31 -3.77
CA TYR A 127 0.61 0.67 -2.47
C TYR A 127 1.89 0.84 -1.64
N CYS A 128 1.69 1.30 -0.40
CA CYS A 128 2.72 1.78 0.51
C CYS A 128 2.50 1.22 1.90
N GLY A 129 3.60 0.94 2.60
CA GLY A 129 3.60 0.40 3.95
C GLY A 129 4.07 1.40 5.01
N VAL A 130 3.80 1.07 6.26
CA VAL A 130 4.27 1.74 7.48
C VAL A 130 4.89 0.74 8.45
#